data_AF-A0A7H0HX35-F1
#
_entry.id   AF-A0A7H0HX35-F1
#
_cell.length_a   1.000
_cell.length_b   1.000
_cell.length_c   1.000
_cell.angle_alpha   90.00
_cell.angle_beta   90.00
_cell.angle_gamma   90.00
#
_symmetry.space_group_name_H-M   'P 1'
#
loop_
_entity.id
_entity.type
_entity.pdbx_description
1 polymer ?
#
loop_
_entity_poly.entity_id
_entity_poly.type
_entity_poly.pdbx_seq_one_letter_code
_entity_poly.pdbx_strand_id
1 'polypeptide(L)'
;MNQAELGAALRALRQASGKEAKAVARSAVMSTAKLSKIENGRVAPATADVERILTALDVSPEIKAEYLAVARAQATEATAWRLFRRMGYHKKRARGRVMPRAVLRYVTHRITQHPDTDVTFEAECLRCGWSATPSEDGSAVDIECMGHTGRTGHEGFRRVCTSFALVVRAG
;
A
#
# COMPACT_ATOMS: atom_id res chain seq x y z
N MET A 1 2.70 7.29 -7.02
CA MET A 1 2.06 6.56 -8.12
C MET A 1 0.74 5.97 -7.61
N ASN A 2 -0.41 6.43 -8.11
CA ASN A 2 -1.74 5.90 -7.77
C ASN A 2 -2.08 4.63 -8.60
N GLN A 3 -3.21 3.98 -8.31
CA GLN A 3 -3.63 2.73 -8.98
C GLN A 3 -3.68 2.83 -10.52
N ALA A 4 -4.16 3.96 -11.07
CA ALA A 4 -4.24 4.16 -12.51
C ALA A 4 -2.85 4.35 -13.14
N GLU A 5 -1.97 5.03 -12.42
CA GLU A 5 -0.58 5.26 -12.82
C GLU A 5 0.24 3.96 -12.80
N LEU A 6 0.02 3.04 -11.83
CA LEU A 6 0.68 1.73 -11.80
C LEU A 6 0.26 0.84 -12.99
N GLY A 7 -1.03 0.82 -13.33
CA GLY A 7 -1.53 0.10 -14.51
C GLY A 7 -0.93 0.62 -15.81
N ALA A 8 -0.90 1.94 -15.98
CA ALA A 8 -0.32 2.60 -17.15
C ALA A 8 1.19 2.33 -17.26
N ALA A 9 1.92 2.34 -16.14
CA ALA A 9 3.34 2.02 -16.10
C ALA A 9 3.64 0.58 -16.55
N LEU A 10 2.86 -0.40 -16.07
CA LEU A 10 2.98 -1.80 -16.52
C LEU A 10 2.71 -1.96 -18.02
N ARG A 11 1.74 -1.22 -18.56
CA ARG A 11 1.45 -1.20 -20.00
C ARG A 11 2.62 -0.64 -20.81
N ALA A 12 3.18 0.49 -20.37
CA ALA A 12 4.32 1.12 -21.02
C ALA A 12 5.54 0.19 -21.02
N LEU A 13 5.81 -0.47 -19.89
CA LEU A 13 6.90 -1.44 -19.75
C LEU A 13 6.72 -2.61 -20.72
N ARG A 14 5.51 -3.17 -20.82
CA ARG A 14 5.21 -4.25 -21.78
C ARG A 14 5.43 -3.82 -23.23
N GLN A 15 4.97 -2.61 -23.59
CA GLN A 15 5.12 -2.08 -24.95
C GLN A 15 6.59 -1.85 -25.29
N ALA A 16 7.39 -1.32 -24.35
CA ALA A 16 8.83 -1.14 -24.51
C ALA A 16 9.58 -2.48 -24.65
N SER A 17 9.13 -3.54 -23.97
CA SER A 17 9.67 -4.89 -24.12
C SER A 17 9.21 -5.60 -25.40
N GLY A 18 8.35 -4.98 -26.24
CA GLY A 18 7.83 -5.59 -27.47
C GLY A 18 6.94 -6.82 -27.25
N LYS A 19 6.49 -7.09 -26.02
CA LYS A 19 5.74 -8.30 -25.68
C LYS A 19 4.24 -8.11 -25.92
N GLU A 20 3.66 -9.05 -26.67
CA GLU A 20 2.23 -9.15 -26.92
C GLU A 20 1.45 -9.35 -25.61
N ALA A 21 0.34 -8.62 -25.43
CA ALA A 21 -0.48 -8.72 -24.21
C ALA A 21 -0.99 -10.16 -23.98
N LYS A 22 -1.27 -10.89 -25.06
CA LYS A 22 -1.68 -12.30 -24.99
C LYS A 22 -0.57 -13.22 -24.48
N ALA A 23 0.68 -12.97 -24.88
CA ALA A 23 1.82 -13.75 -24.42
C ALA A 23 2.10 -13.48 -22.93
N VAL A 24 2.12 -12.21 -22.53
CA VAL A 24 2.34 -11.83 -21.12
C VAL A 24 1.24 -12.38 -20.21
N ALA A 25 -0.03 -12.28 -20.60
CA ALA A 25 -1.14 -12.81 -19.81
C ALA A 25 -1.01 -14.33 -19.61
N ARG A 26 -0.66 -15.07 -20.67
CA ARG A 26 -0.44 -16.52 -20.59
C ARG A 26 0.72 -16.86 -19.64
N SER A 27 1.86 -16.19 -19.78
CA SER A 27 3.03 -16.42 -18.90
C SER A 27 2.78 -16.00 -17.46
N ALA A 28 1.95 -14.98 -17.24
CA ALA A 28 1.57 -14.51 -15.91
C ALA A 28 0.36 -15.27 -15.30
N VAL A 29 -0.06 -16.38 -15.94
CA VAL A 29 -1.16 -17.26 -15.51
C VAL A 29 -2.47 -16.48 -15.26
N MET A 30 -2.84 -15.61 -16.21
CA MET A 30 -4.06 -14.82 -16.14
C MET A 30 -4.74 -14.61 -17.49
N SER A 31 -6.01 -14.20 -17.47
CA SER A 31 -6.72 -13.87 -18.70
C SER A 31 -6.23 -12.55 -19.29
N THR A 32 -6.25 -12.45 -20.62
CA THR A 32 -5.96 -11.19 -21.35
C THR A 32 -6.90 -10.06 -20.94
N ALA A 33 -8.15 -10.38 -20.64
CA ALA A 33 -9.13 -9.43 -20.12
C ALA A 33 -8.76 -8.91 -18.72
N LYS A 34 -8.21 -9.77 -17.84
CA LYS A 34 -7.72 -9.34 -16.52
C LYS A 34 -6.51 -8.41 -16.66
N LEU A 35 -5.53 -8.79 -17.50
CA LEU A 35 -4.36 -7.96 -17.78
C LEU A 35 -4.76 -6.60 -18.37
N SER A 36 -5.69 -6.57 -19.33
CA SER A 36 -6.19 -5.33 -19.92
C SER A 36 -6.88 -4.40 -18.90
N LYS A 37 -7.67 -4.95 -17.98
CA LYS A 37 -8.31 -4.15 -16.91
C LYS A 37 -7.28 -3.56 -15.94
N ILE A 38 -6.20 -4.29 -15.67
CA ILE A 38 -5.08 -3.81 -14.86
C ILE A 38 -4.35 -2.68 -15.60
N GLU A 39 -3.95 -2.91 -16.85
CA GLU A 39 -3.20 -1.93 -17.67
C GLU A 39 -3.95 -0.60 -17.86
N ASN A 40 -5.28 -0.65 -17.94
CA ASN A 40 -6.12 0.54 -18.11
C ASN A 40 -6.61 1.13 -16.78
N GLY A 41 -6.09 0.67 -15.63
CA GLY A 41 -6.46 1.17 -14.31
C GLY A 41 -7.91 0.89 -13.88
N ARG A 42 -8.62 -0.01 -14.58
CA ARG A 42 -10.01 -0.38 -14.30
C ARG A 42 -10.13 -1.31 -13.09
N VAL A 43 -9.09 -2.09 -12.81
CA VAL A 43 -9.00 -2.97 -11.64
C VAL A 43 -7.66 -2.74 -10.95
N ALA A 44 -7.68 -2.63 -9.62
CA ALA A 44 -6.47 -2.57 -8.82
C ALA A 44 -5.74 -3.92 -8.90
N PRO A 45 -4.47 -3.96 -9.35
CA PRO A 45 -3.73 -5.22 -9.37
C PRO A 45 -3.39 -5.65 -7.93
N ALA A 46 -3.50 -6.95 -7.65
CA ALA A 46 -2.91 -7.51 -6.44
C ALA A 46 -1.38 -7.54 -6.59
N THR A 47 -0.63 -7.47 -5.48
CA THR A 47 0.83 -7.55 -5.47
C THR A 47 1.34 -8.79 -6.24
N ALA A 48 0.70 -9.94 -6.05
CA ALA A 48 1.02 -11.18 -6.77
C ALA A 48 0.76 -11.08 -8.29
N ASP A 49 -0.25 -10.34 -8.73
CA ASP A 49 -0.51 -10.14 -10.16
C ASP A 49 0.59 -9.24 -10.78
N VAL A 50 1.01 -8.19 -10.07
CA VAL A 50 2.14 -7.34 -10.48
C VAL A 50 3.43 -8.16 -10.58
N GLU A 51 3.70 -9.01 -9.59
CA GLU A 51 4.88 -9.87 -9.58
C GLU A 51 4.93 -10.81 -10.79
N ARG A 52 3.82 -11.47 -11.11
CA ARG A 52 3.73 -12.38 -12.26
C ARG A 52 3.91 -11.63 -13.58
N ILE A 53 3.35 -10.43 -13.71
CA ILE A 53 3.51 -9.60 -14.92
C ILE A 53 4.98 -9.21 -15.10
N LEU A 54 5.64 -8.69 -14.06
CA LEU A 54 7.05 -8.29 -14.12
C LEU A 54 7.97 -9.49 -14.43
N THR A 55 7.69 -10.64 -13.84
CA THR A 55 8.43 -11.88 -14.13
C THR A 55 8.23 -12.32 -15.58
N ALA A 56 7.02 -12.22 -16.14
CA ALA A 56 6.76 -12.49 -17.56
C ALA A 56 7.42 -11.47 -18.50
N LEU A 57 7.63 -10.24 -18.04
CA LEU A 57 8.34 -9.20 -18.77
C LEU A 57 9.86 -9.36 -18.73
N ASP A 58 10.39 -10.19 -17.82
CA ASP A 58 11.82 -10.46 -17.66
C ASP A 58 12.62 -9.20 -17.30
N VAL A 59 12.08 -8.42 -16.35
CA VAL A 59 12.74 -7.20 -15.86
C VAL A 59 13.74 -7.50 -14.75
N SER A 60 14.73 -6.62 -14.60
CA SER A 60 15.75 -6.76 -13.57
C SER A 60 15.14 -6.78 -12.15
N PRO A 61 15.80 -7.43 -11.18
CA PRO A 61 15.28 -7.55 -9.82
C PRO A 61 15.13 -6.19 -9.12
N GLU A 62 15.93 -5.19 -9.48
CA GLU A 62 15.85 -3.83 -8.94
C GLU A 62 14.56 -3.14 -9.38
N ILE A 63 14.25 -3.17 -10.69
CA ILE A 63 12.99 -2.62 -11.22
C ILE A 63 11.80 -3.38 -10.65
N LYS A 64 11.93 -4.71 -10.53
CA LYS A 64 10.89 -5.55 -9.93
C LYS A 64 10.59 -5.12 -8.48
N ALA A 65 11.62 -4.84 -7.68
CA ALA A 65 11.45 -4.38 -6.30
C ALA A 65 10.74 -3.04 -6.19
N GLU A 66 11.07 -2.07 -7.06
CA GLU A 66 10.45 -0.75 -7.07
C GLU A 66 8.94 -0.83 -7.36
N TYR A 67 8.54 -1.58 -8.39
CA TYR A 67 7.14 -1.75 -8.75
C TYR A 67 6.36 -2.54 -7.68
N LEU A 68 7.00 -3.53 -7.04
CA LEU A 68 6.37 -4.30 -5.96
C LEU A 68 6.18 -3.47 -4.69
N ALA A 69 7.09 -2.55 -4.37
CA ALA A 69 6.92 -1.61 -3.25
C ALA A 69 5.67 -0.74 -3.46
N VAL A 70 5.48 -0.21 -4.67
CA VAL A 70 4.29 0.58 -5.01
C VAL A 70 3.02 -0.28 -4.98
N ALA A 71 3.06 -1.49 -5.53
CA ALA A 71 1.92 -2.40 -5.52
C ALA A 71 1.48 -2.78 -4.10
N ARG A 72 2.44 -3.02 -3.19
CA ARG A 72 2.17 -3.28 -1.77
C ARG A 72 1.50 -2.07 -1.09
N ALA A 73 2.07 -0.88 -1.25
CA ALA A 73 1.50 0.34 -0.69
C ALA A 73 0.04 0.57 -1.14
N GLN A 74 -0.24 0.36 -2.43
CA GLN A 74 -1.59 0.47 -2.99
C GLN A 74 -2.54 -0.64 -2.50
N ALA A 75 -2.05 -1.88 -2.31
CA ALA A 75 -2.85 -2.97 -1.78
C ALA A 75 -3.26 -2.74 -0.31
N THR A 76 -2.35 -2.19 0.51
CA THR A 76 -2.64 -1.76 1.89
C THR A 76 -3.72 -0.69 1.90
N GLU A 77 -3.59 0.33 1.05
CA GLU A 77 -4.57 1.41 0.93
C GLU A 77 -5.96 0.91 0.49
N ALA A 78 -6.01 0.01 -0.51
CA ALA A 78 -7.26 -0.58 -0.99
C ALA A 78 -7.94 -1.51 0.04
N THR A 79 -7.16 -2.11 0.94
CA THR A 79 -7.66 -2.95 2.04
C THR A 79 -8.19 -2.07 3.16
N ALA A 80 -7.46 -1.01 3.53
CA ALA A 80 -7.90 0.02 4.46
C ALA A 80 -9.24 0.64 4.03
N TRP A 81 -9.39 1.05 2.76
CA TRP A 81 -10.66 1.61 2.27
C TRP A 81 -11.82 0.61 2.24
N ARG A 82 -11.56 -0.70 2.08
CA ARG A 82 -12.59 -1.74 2.18
C ARG A 82 -13.09 -1.90 3.61
N LEU A 83 -12.19 -1.88 4.59
CA LEU A 83 -12.51 -1.87 6.01
C LEU A 83 -13.33 -0.62 6.37
N PHE A 84 -12.88 0.56 5.95
CA PHE A 84 -13.62 1.82 6.15
C PHE A 84 -15.04 1.78 5.58
N ARG A 85 -15.22 1.24 4.38
CA ARG A 85 -16.54 1.11 3.76
C ARG A 85 -17.44 0.13 4.53
N ARG A 86 -16.89 -0.96 5.07
CA ARG A 86 -17.64 -1.89 5.95
C ARG A 86 -18.06 -1.20 7.26
N MET A 87 -17.24 -0.27 7.75
CA MET A 87 -17.52 0.57 8.93
C MET A 87 -18.39 1.81 8.63
N GLY A 88 -18.98 1.91 7.44
CA GLY A 88 -19.90 3.00 7.07
C GLY A 88 -19.23 4.30 6.58
N TYR A 89 -17.91 4.34 6.48
CA TYR A 89 -17.17 5.48 5.96
C TYR A 89 -17.11 5.44 4.43
N HIS A 90 -17.84 6.35 3.78
CA HIS A 90 -17.83 6.51 2.32
C HIS A 90 -17.01 7.75 1.92
N LYS A 91 -16.17 7.60 0.88
CA LYS A 91 -15.48 8.74 0.26
C LYS A 91 -16.52 9.69 -0.33
N LYS A 92 -16.72 10.85 0.32
CA LYS A 92 -17.64 11.88 -0.16
C LYS A 92 -17.12 12.41 -1.50
N ARG A 93 -17.93 12.31 -2.56
CA ARG A 93 -17.69 13.08 -3.79
C ARG A 93 -18.13 14.51 -3.52
N ALA A 94 -17.21 15.46 -3.68
CA ALA A 94 -17.53 16.87 -3.53
C ALA A 94 -18.54 17.27 -4.61
N ARG A 95 -19.78 17.53 -4.19
CA ARG A 95 -20.79 18.20 -5.01
C ARG A 95 -20.96 19.58 -4.40
N GLY A 96 -20.78 20.61 -5.22
CA GLY A 96 -20.90 22.00 -4.81
C GLY A 96 -22.26 22.23 -4.13
N ARG A 97 -22.20 22.59 -2.85
CA ARG A 97 -23.36 22.98 -2.06
C ARG A 97 -23.25 24.48 -1.81
N VAL A 98 -24.33 25.21 -2.03
CA VAL A 98 -24.43 26.62 -1.63
C VAL A 98 -24.41 26.69 -0.11
N MET A 99 -23.50 27.48 0.45
CA MET A 99 -23.30 27.62 1.90
C MET A 99 -24.26 28.68 2.44
N PRO A 100 -25.18 28.35 3.36
CA PRO A 100 -25.97 29.36 4.07
C PRO A 100 -25.06 30.18 4.99
N ARG A 101 -25.50 31.39 5.35
CA ARG A 101 -24.80 32.23 6.35
C ARG A 101 -24.62 31.43 7.65
N ALA A 102 -23.38 31.08 7.96
CA ALA A 102 -23.03 30.27 9.12
C ALA A 102 -22.23 31.10 10.13
N VAL A 103 -22.58 30.98 11.42
CA VAL A 103 -21.73 31.47 12.51
C VAL A 103 -20.68 30.40 12.78
N LEU A 104 -19.41 30.73 12.55
CA LEU A 104 -18.29 29.83 12.81
C LEU A 104 -17.99 29.85 14.31
N ARG A 105 -18.18 28.71 14.98
CA ARG A 105 -17.75 28.51 16.36
C ARG A 105 -16.48 27.67 16.33
N TYR A 106 -15.39 28.22 16.84
CA TYR A 106 -14.13 27.48 16.96
C TYR A 106 -14.30 26.40 18.04
N VAL A 107 -14.09 25.14 17.65
CA VAL A 107 -14.10 23.99 18.57
C VAL A 107 -12.74 23.35 18.43
N THR A 108 -12.04 23.20 19.54
CA THR A 108 -10.77 22.48 19.58
C THR A 108 -11.03 21.02 19.28
N HIS A 109 -10.28 20.46 18.33
CA HIS A 109 -10.33 19.04 18.00
C HIS A 109 -8.98 18.41 18.34
N ARG A 110 -8.98 17.12 18.66
CA ARG A 110 -7.77 16.31 18.82
C ARG A 110 -7.85 15.05 17.97
N ILE A 111 -6.70 14.56 17.55
CA ILE A 111 -6.56 13.29 16.84
C ILE A 111 -6.31 12.21 17.88
N THR A 112 -7.09 11.13 17.85
CA THR A 112 -6.92 9.95 18.69
C THR A 112 -6.80 8.71 17.82
N GLN A 113 -6.20 7.64 18.31
CA GLN A 113 -6.26 6.35 17.62
C GLN A 113 -7.71 5.85 17.55
N HIS A 114 -8.06 5.15 16.48
CA HIS A 114 -9.35 4.48 16.35
C HIS A 114 -9.42 3.31 17.35
N PRO A 115 -10.48 3.23 18.19
CA PRO A 115 -10.57 2.22 19.24
C PRO A 115 -10.73 0.79 18.70
N ASP A 116 -11.39 0.63 17.55
CA ASP A 116 -11.62 -0.67 16.92
C ASP A 116 -10.58 -1.03 15.85
N THR A 117 -9.37 -0.47 15.93
CA THR A 117 -8.34 -0.84 14.96
C THR A 117 -6.97 -1.00 15.59
N ASP A 118 -6.43 -2.18 15.37
CA ASP A 118 -5.11 -2.57 15.81
C ASP A 118 -4.05 -1.76 15.05
N VAL A 119 -2.98 -1.41 15.76
CA VAL A 119 -1.77 -0.85 15.15
C VAL A 119 -0.95 -2.02 14.66
N THR A 120 -0.32 -1.91 13.50
CA THR A 120 0.70 -2.88 13.10
C THR A 120 2.05 -2.20 13.03
N PHE A 121 3.03 -2.77 13.73
CA PHE A 121 4.42 -2.36 13.74
C PHE A 121 5.24 -3.34 12.91
N GLU A 122 6.08 -2.79 12.04
CA GLU A 122 7.01 -3.54 11.20
C GLU A 122 8.40 -2.88 11.28
N ALA A 123 9.44 -3.68 11.13
CA ALA A 123 10.81 -3.20 11.07
C ALA A 123 11.65 -3.95 10.01
N GLU A 124 12.54 -3.22 9.34
CA GLU A 124 13.49 -3.76 8.37
C GLU A 124 14.89 -3.21 8.67
N CYS A 125 15.90 -4.07 8.57
CA CYS A 125 17.29 -3.65 8.71
C CYS A 125 17.72 -2.82 7.49
N LEU A 126 18.39 -1.69 7.72
CA LEU A 126 18.89 -0.82 6.63
C LEU A 126 20.15 -1.37 5.95
N ARG A 127 20.79 -2.38 6.54
CA ARG A 127 22.10 -2.91 6.12
C ARG A 127 22.02 -4.27 5.43
N CYS A 128 20.95 -5.03 5.67
CA CYS A 128 20.76 -6.36 5.11
C CYS A 128 19.28 -6.69 4.94
N GLY A 129 18.94 -7.79 4.28
CA GLY A 129 17.56 -8.19 4.00
C GLY A 129 16.76 -8.73 5.18
N TRP A 130 17.12 -8.39 6.42
CA TRP A 130 16.39 -8.84 7.61
C TRP A 130 15.14 -7.98 7.86
N SER A 131 14.03 -8.63 8.24
CA SER A 131 12.77 -8.00 8.64
C SER A 131 12.23 -8.66 9.91
N ALA A 132 11.66 -7.85 10.81
CA ALA A 132 10.95 -8.32 11.99
C ALA A 132 9.60 -8.92 11.60
N THR A 133 9.08 -9.80 12.46
CA THR A 133 7.69 -10.27 12.35
C THR A 133 6.73 -9.10 12.64
N PRO A 134 5.76 -8.80 11.76
CA PRO A 134 4.77 -7.76 12.03
C PRO A 134 3.97 -8.09 13.30
N SER A 135 3.80 -7.09 14.17
CA SER A 135 3.13 -7.27 15.47
C SER A 135 2.28 -6.06 15.84
N GLU A 136 1.24 -6.30 16.65
CA GLU A 136 0.44 -5.24 17.28
C GLU A 136 1.11 -4.62 18.50
N ASP A 137 2.06 -5.36 19.11
CA ASP A 137 2.92 -4.86 20.16
C ASP A 137 4.24 -4.36 19.55
N GLY A 138 4.44 -3.04 19.63
CA GLY A 138 5.67 -2.40 19.16
C GLY A 138 6.91 -2.87 19.93
N SER A 139 6.76 -3.30 21.19
CA SER A 139 7.85 -3.79 22.03
C SER A 139 8.38 -5.12 21.52
N ALA A 140 7.50 -6.00 21.05
CA ALA A 140 7.89 -7.28 20.44
C ALA A 140 8.78 -7.05 19.20
N VAL A 141 8.44 -6.07 18.36
CA VAL A 141 9.25 -5.68 17.19
C VAL A 141 10.61 -5.12 17.63
N ASP A 142 10.65 -4.35 18.72
CA ASP A 142 11.88 -3.77 19.26
C ASP A 142 12.83 -4.86 19.80
N ILE A 143 12.29 -5.89 20.45
CA ILE A 143 13.06 -7.04 20.93
C ILE A 143 13.71 -7.79 19.76
N GLU A 144 12.98 -8.00 18.66
CA GLU A 144 13.55 -8.61 17.46
C GLU A 144 14.68 -7.78 16.85
N CYS A 145 14.53 -6.45 16.81
CA CYS A 145 15.58 -5.55 16.33
C CYS A 145 16.84 -5.64 17.21
N MET A 146 16.69 -5.59 18.54
CA MET A 146 17.81 -5.76 19.47
C MET A 146 18.50 -7.11 19.29
N GLY A 147 17.74 -8.19 19.10
CA GLY A 147 18.28 -9.53 18.84
C GLY A 147 19.03 -9.63 17.51
N HIS A 148 18.59 -8.89 16.48
CA HIS A 148 19.32 -8.78 15.22
C HIS A 148 20.62 -7.97 15.36
N THR A 149 20.58 -6.83 16.05
CA THR A 149 21.78 -6.04 16.37
C THR A 149 22.80 -6.87 17.13
N GLY A 150 22.39 -7.62 18.16
CA GLY A 150 23.30 -8.47 18.92
C GLY A 150 23.98 -9.57 18.10
N ARG A 151 23.32 -10.09 17.06
CA ARG A 151 23.86 -11.15 16.19
C ARG A 151 24.74 -10.63 15.06
N THR A 152 24.50 -9.40 14.59
CA THR A 152 25.07 -8.89 13.33
C THR A 152 25.85 -7.58 13.45
N GLY A 153 25.70 -6.86 14.56
CA GLY A 153 26.24 -5.50 14.75
C GLY A 153 25.51 -4.43 13.93
N HIS A 154 24.38 -4.74 13.31
CA HIS A 154 23.59 -3.75 12.56
C HIS A 154 22.68 -2.95 13.51
N GLU A 155 22.83 -1.62 13.49
CA GLU A 155 22.14 -0.70 14.43
C GLU A 155 21.01 0.13 13.79
N GLY A 156 20.91 0.14 12.45
CA GLY A 156 19.95 0.97 11.73
C GLY A 156 18.74 0.18 11.22
N PHE A 157 17.53 0.64 11.56
CA PHE A 157 16.26 0.00 11.17
C PHE A 157 15.27 1.01 10.61
N ARG A 158 14.60 0.65 9.51
CA ARG A 158 13.38 1.33 9.01
C ARG A 158 12.20 0.80 9.80
N ARG A 159 11.38 1.69 10.37
CA ARG A 159 10.13 1.33 11.04
C ARG A 159 8.92 1.78 10.24
N VAL A 160 7.90 0.94 10.17
CA VAL A 160 6.58 1.30 9.66
C VAL A 160 5.58 1.05 10.77
N CYS A 161 4.81 2.08 11.13
CA CYS A 161 3.69 1.97 12.04
C CYS A 161 2.42 2.31 11.26
N THR A 162 1.55 1.32 11.10
CA THR A 162 0.25 1.52 10.47
C THR A 162 -0.79 1.64 11.59
N SER A 163 -1.23 2.86 11.85
CA SER A 163 -2.31 3.14 12.79
C SER A 163 -3.43 3.93 12.10
N PHE A 164 -4.64 3.79 12.63
CA PHE A 164 -5.80 4.54 12.17
C PHE A 164 -6.21 5.54 13.23
N ALA A 165 -6.60 6.73 12.78
CA ALA A 165 -6.92 7.83 13.67
C ALA A 165 -8.33 8.36 13.43
N LEU A 166 -8.96 8.83 14.51
CA LEU A 166 -10.26 9.46 14.54
C LEU A 166 -10.10 10.88 15.11
N VAL A 167 -10.80 11.84 14.51
CA VAL A 167 -10.80 13.23 14.99
C VAL A 167 -11.96 13.39 15.97
N VAL A 168 -11.66 13.66 17.23
CA VAL A 168 -12.65 13.90 18.29
C VAL A 168 -12.62 15.36 18.72
N ARG A 169 -13.75 15.88 19.22
CA ARG A 169 -13.78 17.21 19.84
C ARG A 169 -13.02 17.12 21.17
N ALA A 170 -12.13 18.07 21.42
CA ALA A 170 -11.59 18.25 22.75
C ALA A 170 -12.74 18.75 23.64
N GLY A 171 -13.07 17.98 24.67
CA GLY A 171 -14.02 18.35 25.71
C GLY A 171 -13.51 19.51 26.55
#